data_AF-A0A1G4Q492-F1
#
_entry.id   AF-A0A1G4Q492-F1
#
_cell.length_a   1.000
_cell.length_b   1.000
_cell.length_c   1.000
_cell.angle_alpha   90.00
_cell.angle_beta   90.00
_cell.angle_gamma   90.00
#
_symmetry.space_group_name_H-M   'P 1'
#
loop_
_entity.id
_entity.type
_entity.pdbx_description
1 polymer ?
#
loop_
_entity_poly.entity_id
_entity_poly.type
_entity_poly.pdbx_seq_one_letter_code
_entity_poly.pdbx_strand_id
1 'polypeptide(L)'
;MEWKEEYTFDTFRINDGNRFAKAAAYTVAQSSERSYIPLYIFGGSGTGKTHLTYAIGNYIKDQAPGCSVLYLGAEDYCKEIRKRMGESVHKINEYRANFRYVDVLLIEDVNLIKEDMGNEVLFHIINDFLNWNKRIVITSDCPPDRLDVDARLLTKMESGIIAEIN
;
A
#
# COMPACT_ATOMS: atom_id res chain seq x y z
N MET A 1 1.72 14.78 -1.38
CA MET A 1 3.17 14.52 -1.54
C MET A 1 3.54 14.61 -3.01
N GLU A 2 4.74 15.09 -3.32
CA GLU A 2 5.30 15.06 -4.69
C GLU A 2 5.80 13.65 -5.02
N TRP A 3 5.64 13.24 -6.28
CA TRP A 3 6.08 11.93 -6.76
C TRP A 3 7.61 11.90 -6.89
N LYS A 4 8.25 10.82 -6.41
CA LYS A 4 9.72 10.68 -6.39
C LYS A 4 10.19 9.78 -7.54
N GLU A 5 10.63 10.38 -8.64
CA GLU A 5 11.09 9.66 -9.84
C GLU A 5 12.46 8.98 -9.64
N GLU A 6 13.28 9.51 -8.74
CA GLU A 6 14.63 9.02 -8.45
C GLU A 6 14.65 7.74 -7.61
N TYR A 7 13.53 7.38 -7.00
CA TYR A 7 13.37 6.15 -6.22
C TYR A 7 13.04 4.99 -7.18
N THR A 8 14.07 4.31 -7.66
CA THR A 8 13.96 3.16 -8.56
C THR A 8 14.61 1.93 -7.94
N PHE A 9 14.39 0.75 -8.53
CA PHE A 9 15.05 -0.47 -8.07
C PHE A 9 16.57 -0.40 -8.25
N ASP A 10 17.06 0.33 -9.24
CA ASP A 10 18.48 0.48 -9.53
C ASP A 10 19.18 1.38 -8.51
N THR A 11 18.48 2.41 -8.02
CA THR A 11 19.01 3.30 -6.97
C THR A 11 18.86 2.74 -5.56
N PHE A 12 18.11 1.65 -5.38
CA PHE A 12 17.94 1.00 -4.07
C PHE A 12 19.16 0.12 -3.72
N ARG A 13 19.89 0.52 -2.67
CA ARG A 13 21.07 -0.18 -2.16
C ARG A 13 20.69 -1.46 -1.41
N ILE A 14 21.20 -2.60 -1.88
CA ILE A 14 20.95 -3.91 -1.28
C ILE A 14 21.92 -4.19 -0.13
N ASN A 15 21.41 -4.76 0.95
CA ASN A 15 22.15 -5.47 1.99
C ASN A 15 21.41 -6.76 2.35
N ASP A 16 21.91 -7.54 3.31
CA ASP A 16 21.27 -8.80 3.69
C ASP A 16 19.92 -8.61 4.41
N GLY A 17 19.70 -7.46 5.07
CA GLY A 17 18.45 -7.11 5.76
C GLY A 17 17.31 -6.63 4.85
N ASN A 18 17.60 -6.27 3.59
CA ASN A 18 16.59 -5.72 2.67
C ASN A 18 16.48 -6.46 1.32
N ARG A 19 17.35 -7.45 1.07
CA ARG A 19 17.39 -8.20 -0.19
C ARG A 19 16.06 -8.89 -0.51
N PHE A 20 15.42 -9.50 0.49
CA PHE A 20 14.14 -10.19 0.32
C PHE A 20 13.03 -9.20 -0.04
N ALA A 21 12.93 -8.09 0.68
CA ALA A 21 11.94 -7.05 0.40
C ALA A 21 12.10 -6.45 -1.00
N LYS A 22 13.34 -6.19 -1.44
CA LYS A 22 13.60 -5.73 -2.82
C LYS A 22 13.13 -6.77 -3.85
N ALA A 23 13.43 -8.05 -3.64
CA ALA A 23 13.01 -9.11 -4.55
C ALA A 23 11.49 -9.25 -4.61
N ALA A 24 10.81 -9.23 -3.46
CA ALA A 24 9.35 -9.26 -3.38
C ALA A 24 8.70 -8.05 -4.06
N ALA A 25 9.23 -6.85 -3.81
CA ALA A 25 8.82 -5.61 -4.47
C ALA A 25 8.98 -5.70 -5.99
N TYR A 26 10.10 -6.22 -6.47
CA TYR A 26 10.35 -6.40 -7.90
C TYR A 26 9.36 -7.40 -8.54
N THR A 27 9.12 -8.54 -7.88
CA THR A 27 8.13 -9.54 -8.33
C THR A 27 6.74 -8.94 -8.47
N VAL A 28 6.29 -8.13 -7.51
CA VAL A 28 4.98 -7.47 -7.53
C VAL A 28 4.92 -6.36 -8.58
N ALA A 29 6.03 -5.68 -8.86
CA ALA A 29 6.11 -4.72 -9.95
C ALA A 29 5.95 -5.40 -11.32
N GLN A 30 6.52 -6.60 -11.48
CA GLN A 30 6.46 -7.37 -12.73
C GLN A 30 5.16 -8.15 -12.94
N SER A 31 4.57 -8.68 -11.87
CA SER A 31 3.41 -9.58 -11.94
C SER A 31 2.30 -9.15 -11.00
N SER A 32 1.05 -9.41 -11.37
CA SER A 32 -0.12 -9.26 -10.51
C SER A 32 -0.70 -10.62 -10.13
N GLU A 33 0.14 -11.64 -9.95
CA GLU A 33 -0.31 -12.95 -9.49
C GLU A 33 -0.89 -12.86 -8.08
N ARG A 34 -2.04 -13.50 -7.83
CA ARG A 34 -2.75 -13.44 -6.55
C ARG A 34 -1.90 -13.87 -5.36
N SER A 35 -0.98 -14.81 -5.56
CA SER A 35 -0.07 -15.31 -4.51
C SER A 35 0.90 -14.24 -4.01
N TYR A 36 1.11 -13.17 -4.78
CA TYR A 36 2.06 -12.10 -4.46
C TYR A 36 1.41 -10.84 -3.89
N ILE A 37 0.08 -10.72 -3.95
CA ILE A 37 -0.66 -9.52 -3.54
C ILE A 37 -1.64 -9.84 -2.38
N PRO A 38 -1.70 -8.98 -1.33
CA PRO A 38 -0.94 -7.75 -1.17
C PRO A 38 0.53 -8.00 -0.86
N LEU A 39 1.37 -7.01 -1.15
CA LEU A 39 2.72 -6.95 -0.60
C LEU A 39 2.71 -6.06 0.63
N TYR A 40 3.03 -6.62 1.78
CA TYR A 40 3.19 -5.90 3.03
C TYR A 40 4.67 -5.76 3.37
N ILE A 41 5.18 -4.53 3.44
CA ILE A 41 6.58 -4.22 3.75
C ILE A 41 6.64 -3.53 5.10
N PHE A 42 7.42 -4.06 6.05
CA PHE A 42 7.60 -3.40 7.34
C PHE A 42 9.04 -3.32 7.80
N GLY A 43 9.31 -2.39 8.71
CA GLY A 43 10.64 -2.12 9.24
C GLY A 43 10.71 -0.72 9.85
N GLY A 44 11.78 -0.37 10.55
CA GLY A 44 11.91 0.94 11.20
C GLY A 44 11.93 2.14 10.23
N SER A 45 12.04 3.35 10.79
CA SER A 45 12.24 4.57 9.98
C SER A 45 13.59 4.53 9.26
N GLY A 46 13.63 5.03 8.02
CA GLY A 46 14.86 5.10 7.23
C GLY A 46 15.37 3.78 6.63
N THR A 47 14.63 2.67 6.77
CA THR A 47 15.04 1.36 6.23
C THR A 47 14.85 1.23 4.71
N GLY A 48 14.13 2.16 4.09
CA GLY A 48 13.90 2.19 2.64
C GLY A 48 12.55 1.67 2.17
N LYS A 49 11.58 1.49 3.08
CA LYS A 49 10.17 1.15 2.74
C LYS A 49 9.62 2.06 1.63
N THR A 50 9.65 3.37 1.87
CA THR A 50 9.19 4.37 0.90
C THR A 50 9.95 4.31 -0.42
N HIS A 51 11.27 4.05 -0.40
CA HIS A 51 12.03 3.86 -1.64
C HIS A 51 11.46 2.70 -2.45
N LEU A 52 11.27 1.53 -1.84
CA LEU A 52 10.70 0.37 -2.55
C LEU A 52 9.28 0.63 -3.05
N THR A 53 8.45 1.32 -2.28
CA THR A 53 7.10 1.72 -2.69
C THR A 53 7.13 2.53 -3.99
N TYR A 54 7.94 3.59 -4.03
CA TYR A 54 8.08 4.41 -5.24
C TYR A 54 8.77 3.64 -6.37
N ALA A 55 9.73 2.77 -6.09
CA ALA A 55 10.39 1.93 -7.10
C ALA A 55 9.41 1.01 -7.83
N ILE A 56 8.46 0.41 -7.11
CA ILE A 56 7.36 -0.38 -7.72
C ILE A 56 6.52 0.52 -8.64
N GLY A 57 6.09 1.69 -8.14
CA GLY A 57 5.28 2.62 -8.91
C GLY A 57 5.98 3.14 -10.17
N ASN A 58 7.25 3.50 -10.07
CA ASN A 58 8.08 3.98 -11.17
C ASN A 58 8.28 2.89 -12.23
N TYR A 59 8.61 1.66 -11.80
CA TYR A 59 8.73 0.53 -12.71
C TYR A 59 7.44 0.28 -13.48
N ILE A 60 6.28 0.29 -12.81
CA ILE A 60 4.99 0.04 -13.48
C ILE A 60 4.65 1.18 -14.44
N LYS A 61 4.88 2.44 -14.07
CA LYS A 61 4.63 3.59 -14.97
C LYS A 61 5.51 3.55 -16.22
N ASP A 62 6.76 3.12 -16.09
CA ASP A 62 7.66 2.96 -17.24
C ASP A 62 7.21 1.83 -18.17
N GLN A 63 6.85 0.67 -17.60
CA GLN A 63 6.44 -0.50 -18.39
C GLN A 63 5.00 -0.39 -18.95
N ALA A 64 4.13 0.36 -18.29
CA ALA A 64 2.75 0.57 -18.67
C ALA A 64 2.30 2.02 -18.40
N PRO A 65 2.63 2.99 -19.27
CA PRO A 65 2.35 4.42 -19.06
C PRO A 65 0.86 4.78 -18.90
N GLY A 66 -0.06 3.91 -19.34
CA GLY A 66 -1.50 4.09 -19.14
C GLY A 66 -2.03 3.57 -17.80
N CYS A 67 -1.20 2.94 -16.98
CA CYS A 67 -1.59 2.36 -15.70
C CYS A 67 -1.75 3.44 -14.63
N SER A 68 -2.91 3.46 -13.95
CA SER A 68 -3.15 4.44 -12.89
C SER A 68 -2.55 3.98 -11.56
N VAL A 69 -1.50 4.66 -11.11
CA VAL A 69 -0.84 4.40 -9.82
C VAL A 69 -1.20 5.48 -8.81
N LEU A 70 -1.83 5.08 -7.69
CA LEU A 70 -2.17 5.96 -6.58
C LEU A 70 -1.25 5.70 -5.39
N TYR A 71 -0.64 6.77 -4.90
CA TYR A 71 0.05 6.79 -3.61
C TYR A 71 -0.87 7.39 -2.55
N LEU A 72 -0.98 6.71 -1.40
CA LEU A 72 -1.86 7.07 -0.29
C LEU A 72 -1.12 6.94 1.04
N GLY A 73 -0.79 8.07 1.67
CA GLY A 73 -0.31 8.06 3.06
C GLY A 73 -1.44 7.80 4.05
N ALA A 74 -1.19 7.03 5.10
CA ALA A 74 -2.16 6.75 6.15
C ALA A 74 -2.71 8.01 6.82
N GLU A 75 -1.89 9.04 7.07
CA GLU A 75 -2.35 10.31 7.64
C GLU A 75 -3.32 11.05 6.70
N ASP A 76 -2.99 11.10 5.40
CA ASP A 76 -3.84 11.70 4.37
C ASP A 76 -5.17 10.95 4.25
N TYR A 77 -5.13 9.62 4.29
CA TYR A 77 -6.32 8.77 4.35
C TYR A 77 -7.20 9.11 5.57
N CYS A 78 -6.62 9.11 6.78
CA CYS A 78 -7.35 9.40 8.01
C CYS A 78 -7.94 10.82 8.01
N LYS A 79 -7.21 11.80 7.47
CA LYS A 79 -7.71 13.18 7.32
C LYS A 79 -8.90 13.26 6.36
N GLU A 80 -8.79 12.62 5.19
CA GLU A 80 -9.84 12.66 4.18
C GLU A 80 -11.09 11.90 4.66
N ILE A 81 -10.94 10.73 5.27
CA ILE A 81 -12.08 9.97 5.81
C ILE A 81 -12.79 10.74 6.92
N ARG A 82 -12.06 11.33 7.89
CA ARG A 82 -12.69 12.14 8.95
C ARG A 82 -13.51 13.29 8.37
N LYS A 83 -12.98 13.95 7.35
CA LYS A 83 -13.71 15.00 6.62
C LYS A 83 -15.00 14.45 6.00
N ARG A 84 -14.94 13.37 5.22
CA ARG A 84 -16.13 12.80 4.55
C ARG A 84 -17.16 12.25 5.52
N MET A 85 -16.74 11.67 6.64
CA MET A 85 -17.64 11.19 7.71
C MET A 85 -18.43 12.34 8.33
N GLY A 86 -17.83 13.52 8.49
CA GLY A 86 -18.53 14.72 8.94
C GLY A 86 -19.52 15.28 7.90
N GLU A 87 -19.38 14.92 6.63
CA GLU A 87 -20.25 15.40 5.55
C GLU A 87 -21.47 14.49 5.35
N SER A 88 -21.28 13.23 4.92
CA SER A 88 -22.36 12.25 4.75
C SER A 88 -21.83 10.88 4.34
N VAL A 89 -22.65 9.83 4.51
CA VAL A 89 -22.37 8.48 3.98
C VAL A 89 -22.19 8.49 2.45
N HIS A 90 -22.92 9.34 1.73
CA HIS A 90 -22.77 9.47 0.27
C HIS A 90 -21.35 9.91 -0.13
N LYS A 91 -20.77 10.85 0.63
CA LYS A 91 -19.42 11.37 0.38
C LYS A 91 -18.31 10.35 0.66
N ILE A 92 -18.54 9.43 1.59
CA ILE A 92 -17.67 8.27 1.82
C ILE A 92 -17.72 7.32 0.62
N ASN A 93 -18.94 7.03 0.13
CA ASN A 93 -19.12 6.15 -1.03
C ASN A 93 -18.51 6.75 -2.30
N GLU A 94 -18.64 8.06 -2.53
CA GLU A 94 -17.94 8.76 -3.62
C GLU A 94 -16.42 8.63 -3.50
N TYR A 95 -15.86 8.83 -2.30
CA TYR A 95 -14.43 8.68 -2.06
C TYR A 95 -13.95 7.27 -2.42
N ARG A 96 -14.65 6.24 -1.93
CA ARG A 96 -14.34 4.84 -2.26
C ARG A 96 -14.49 4.57 -3.77
N ALA A 97 -15.51 5.10 -4.43
CA ALA A 97 -15.75 4.84 -5.86
C ALA A 97 -14.56 5.28 -6.75
N ASN A 98 -13.82 6.32 -6.34
CA ASN A 98 -12.64 6.79 -7.07
C ASN A 98 -11.53 5.73 -7.18
N PHE A 99 -11.43 4.82 -6.21
CA PHE A 99 -10.43 3.76 -6.20
C PHE A 99 -10.65 2.72 -7.31
N ARG A 100 -11.84 2.65 -7.91
CA ARG A 100 -12.13 1.74 -9.03
C ARG A 100 -11.25 2.01 -10.25
N TYR A 101 -10.85 3.26 -10.46
CA TYR A 101 -10.05 3.71 -11.60
C TYR A 101 -8.53 3.61 -11.34
N VAL A 102 -8.14 3.15 -10.16
CA VAL A 102 -6.73 2.96 -9.77
C VAL A 102 -6.35 1.51 -10.01
N ASP A 103 -5.25 1.25 -10.69
CA ASP A 103 -4.76 -0.10 -11.01
C ASP A 103 -3.71 -0.60 -10.02
N VAL A 104 -2.97 0.34 -9.41
CA VAL A 104 -1.95 0.07 -8.39
C VAL A 104 -2.18 1.02 -7.21
N LEU A 105 -2.36 0.45 -6.02
CA LEU A 105 -2.49 1.20 -4.78
C LEU A 105 -1.24 1.01 -3.91
N LEU A 106 -0.59 2.10 -3.57
CA LEU A 106 0.58 2.17 -2.72
C LEU A 106 0.18 2.87 -1.42
N ILE A 107 -0.02 2.11 -0.33
CA ILE A 107 -0.42 2.62 0.98
C ILE A 107 0.81 2.73 1.86
N GLU A 108 1.09 3.92 2.40
CA GLU A 108 2.21 4.13 3.32
C GLU A 108 1.80 4.30 4.78
N ASP A 109 2.64 3.73 5.66
CA ASP A 109 2.61 3.87 7.12
C ASP A 109 1.27 3.50 7.75
N VAL A 110 0.73 2.33 7.38
CA VAL A 110 -0.60 1.87 7.80
C VAL A 110 -0.73 1.72 9.33
N ASN A 111 0.37 1.61 10.06
CA ASN A 111 0.43 1.68 11.54
C ASN A 111 -0.10 2.99 12.15
N LEU A 112 -0.21 4.05 11.33
CA LEU A 112 -0.79 5.33 11.74
C LEU A 112 -2.33 5.31 11.71
N ILE A 113 -2.95 4.31 11.08
CA ILE A 113 -4.39 4.08 11.13
C ILE A 113 -4.73 3.38 12.46
N LYS A 114 -5.74 3.89 13.15
CA LYS A 114 -6.23 3.37 14.45
C LYS A 114 -7.64 2.80 14.31
N GLU A 115 -8.08 1.98 15.26
CA GLU A 115 -9.32 1.19 15.19
C GLU A 115 -10.58 2.03 14.88
N ASP A 116 -10.65 3.27 15.40
CA ASP A 116 -11.76 4.19 15.19
C ASP A 116 -11.72 4.96 13.85
N MET A 117 -10.62 4.87 13.10
CA MET A 117 -10.37 5.72 11.92
C MET A 117 -10.59 5.00 10.59
N GLY A 118 -11.86 4.83 10.19
CA GLY A 118 -12.19 4.48 8.81
C GLY A 118 -11.81 3.06 8.38
N ASN A 119 -11.61 2.13 9.32
CA ASN A 119 -11.25 0.73 9.03
C ASN A 119 -12.21 0.05 8.05
N GLU A 120 -13.52 0.26 8.19
CA GLU A 120 -14.52 -0.34 7.28
C GLU A 120 -14.32 0.10 5.82
N VAL A 121 -14.01 1.38 5.60
CA VAL A 121 -13.78 1.92 4.25
C VAL A 121 -12.48 1.36 3.68
N LEU A 122 -11.42 1.30 4.49
CA LEU A 122 -10.13 0.73 4.09
C LEU A 122 -10.28 -0.76 3.74
N PHE A 123 -11.03 -1.50 4.56
CA PHE A 123 -11.30 -2.91 4.34
C PHE A 123 -11.93 -3.14 2.97
N HIS A 124 -12.96 -2.35 2.65
CA HIS A 124 -13.60 -2.44 1.35
C HIS A 124 -12.67 -2.06 0.20
N ILE A 125 -11.84 -1.02 0.34
CA ILE A 125 -10.85 -0.65 -0.67
C ILE A 125 -9.89 -1.83 -0.90
N ILE A 126 -9.24 -2.35 0.14
CA ILE A 126 -8.30 -3.47 0.03
C ILE A 126 -8.98 -4.70 -0.59
N ASN A 127 -10.17 -5.05 -0.10
CA ASN A 127 -10.91 -6.20 -0.58
C ASN A 127 -11.29 -6.07 -2.07
N ASP A 128 -11.69 -4.87 -2.52
CA ASP A 128 -12.00 -4.61 -3.92
C ASP A 128 -10.75 -4.79 -4.81
N PHE A 129 -9.59 -4.28 -4.39
CA PHE A 129 -8.32 -4.48 -5.10
C PHE A 129 -7.96 -5.96 -5.25
N LEU A 130 -8.05 -6.73 -4.16
CA LEU A 130 -7.75 -8.16 -4.18
C LEU A 130 -8.72 -8.92 -5.09
N ASN A 131 -10.01 -8.59 -5.04
CA ASN A 131 -11.03 -9.24 -5.88
C ASN A 131 -10.81 -8.95 -7.38
N TRP A 132 -10.41 -7.72 -7.71
CA TRP A 132 -10.11 -7.31 -9.08
C TRP A 132 -8.71 -7.68 -9.54
N ASN A 133 -7.93 -8.38 -8.71
CA ASN A 133 -6.55 -8.74 -9.00
C ASN A 133 -5.65 -7.53 -9.31
N LYS A 134 -5.94 -6.40 -8.66
CA LYS A 134 -5.18 -5.16 -8.78
C LYS A 134 -4.04 -5.15 -7.76
N ARG A 135 -2.94 -4.52 -8.11
CA ARG A 135 -1.75 -4.51 -7.25
C ARG A 135 -1.98 -3.60 -6.06
N ILE A 136 -1.64 -4.10 -4.88
CA ILE A 136 -1.65 -3.33 -3.64
C ILE A 136 -0.36 -3.61 -2.87
N VAL A 137 0.31 -2.52 -2.49
CA VAL A 137 1.51 -2.50 -1.66
C VAL A 137 1.19 -1.69 -0.42
N ILE A 138 1.57 -2.21 0.74
CA ILE A 138 1.27 -1.63 2.04
C ILE A 138 2.59 -1.53 2.80
N THR A 139 2.90 -0.37 3.38
CA THR A 139 4.04 -0.21 4.28
C THR A 139 3.61 0.04 5.72
N SER A 140 4.49 -0.31 6.66
CA SER A 140 4.28 -0.09 8.09
C SER A 140 5.60 -0.02 8.85
N ASP A 141 5.60 0.61 10.02
CA ASP A 141 6.71 0.49 10.96
C ASP A 141 6.70 -0.80 11.79
N CYS A 142 5.60 -1.57 11.75
CA CYS A 142 5.44 -2.80 12.51
C CYS A 142 4.82 -3.94 11.67
N PRO A 143 5.03 -5.21 12.07
CA PRO A 143 4.32 -6.35 11.48
C PRO A 143 2.80 -6.23 11.63
N PRO A 144 2.00 -6.92 10.79
CA PRO A 144 0.54 -6.81 10.79
C PRO A 144 -0.10 -7.08 12.16
N ASP A 145 0.39 -8.08 12.89
CA ASP A 145 -0.12 -8.48 14.22
C ASP A 145 0.01 -7.40 15.31
N ARG A 146 0.77 -6.32 15.05
CA ARG A 146 0.90 -5.16 15.94
C ARG A 146 0.09 -3.94 15.50
N LEU A 147 -0.66 -4.04 14.41
CA LEU A 147 -1.55 -2.96 13.99
C LEU A 147 -2.79 -2.89 14.88
N ASP A 148 -3.21 -1.66 15.14
CA ASP A 148 -4.42 -1.34 15.91
C ASP A 148 -5.61 -1.19 14.96
N VAL A 149 -5.99 -2.28 14.29
CA VAL A 149 -7.03 -2.34 13.25
C VAL A 149 -7.89 -3.60 13.38
N ASP A 150 -9.07 -3.59 12.76
CA ASP A 150 -9.97 -4.74 12.72
C ASP A 150 -9.27 -6.03 12.27
N ALA A 151 -9.57 -7.15 12.91
CA ALA A 151 -9.02 -8.48 12.54
C ALA A 151 -9.23 -8.84 11.06
N ARG A 152 -10.33 -8.37 10.45
CA ARG A 152 -10.62 -8.59 9.02
C ARG A 152 -9.59 -7.90 8.12
N LEU A 153 -9.11 -6.71 8.50
CA LEU A 153 -8.05 -6.01 7.78
C LEU A 153 -6.72 -6.75 7.91
N LEU A 154 -6.38 -7.20 9.12
CA LEU A 154 -5.18 -8.01 9.37
C LEU A 154 -5.15 -9.22 8.45
N THR A 155 -6.23 -10.01 8.43
CA THR A 155 -6.33 -11.19 7.56
C THR A 155 -6.14 -10.87 6.08
N LYS A 156 -6.57 -9.69 5.61
CA LYS A 156 -6.34 -9.28 4.22
C LYS A 156 -4.91 -8.85 3.97
N MET A 157 -4.28 -8.11 4.89
CA MET A 157 -2.88 -7.70 4.76
C MET A 157 -1.92 -8.89 4.82
N GLU A 158 -2.26 -9.92 5.59
CA GLU A 158 -1.50 -11.16 5.75
C GLU A 158 -1.72 -12.18 4.62
N SER A 159 -2.67 -11.96 3.70
CA SER A 159 -3.02 -12.96 2.69
C SER A 159 -2.01 -13.09 1.53
N GLY A 160 -0.99 -12.24 1.50
CA GLY A 160 0.01 -12.17 0.44
C GLY A 160 1.44 -12.28 0.98
N ILE A 161 2.37 -11.52 0.40
CA ILE A 161 3.78 -11.54 0.82
C ILE A 161 3.98 -10.53 1.96
N ILE A 162 4.60 -11.00 3.04
CA ILE A 162 5.07 -10.16 4.13
C ILE A 162 6.60 -10.09 4.06
N ALA A 163 7.15 -8.88 3.96
CA ALA A 163 8.58 -8.63 3.85
C ALA A 163 9.06 -7.66 4.93
N GLU A 164 10.00 -8.12 5.75
CA GLU A 164 10.69 -7.30 6.73
C GLU A 164 11.91 -6.60 6.11
N ILE A 165 12.20 -5.38 6.56
CA ILE A 165 13.40 -4.61 6.21
C ILE A 165 14.09 -4.14 7.49
N ASN A 166 15.36 -4.53 7.64
CA ASN A 166 16.21 -4.18 8.78
C ASN A 166 17.55 -3.57 8.36
#